data_AF-A0ABD7DUA1-F1
#
_entry.id   AF-A0ABD7DUA1-F1
#
_cell.length_a   1.000
_cell.length_b   1.000
_cell.length_c   1.000
_cell.angle_alpha   90.00
_cell.angle_beta   90.00
_cell.angle_gamma   90.00
#
_symmetry.space_group_name_H-M   'P 1'
#
loop_
_entity.id
_entity.type
_entity.pdbx_description
1 polymer ?
#
loop_
_entity_poly.entity_id
_entity_poly.type
_entity_poly.pdbx_seq_one_letter_code
_entity_poly.pdbx_strand_id
1 'polypeptide(L)'
;MSQLRKLLVLGAGGHGKAVAEAALLSGEWQQVVFLDDRWPELKVVFGLPVVGGLSHLAENAGAADGAIAAVGNNCLRRAWQGKITAAGISLVSVVHPHACVSASALVGPGSAIMSLAVVGTEARLGRGVIINAGAVVDHDATLDDYVHLGVGVCLAGGVAVGESAWLQAGCSAGYGVVIEPGLVIKPGQALIAKD
;
A
#
# COMPACT_ATOMS: atom_id res chain seq x y z
N MET A 1 18.88 -13.93 20.81
CA MET A 1 18.52 -14.08 19.38
C MET A 1 17.19 -13.37 19.20
N SER A 2 17.11 -12.30 18.40
CA SER A 2 15.82 -11.67 18.12
C SER A 2 14.92 -12.68 17.42
N GLN A 3 13.64 -12.75 17.81
CA GLN A 3 12.68 -13.57 17.06
C GLN A 3 12.61 -13.08 15.61
N LEU A 4 12.52 -14.02 14.67
CA LEU A 4 12.36 -13.71 13.25
C LEU A 4 10.97 -13.11 13.03
N ARG A 5 10.88 -11.94 12.41
CA ARG A 5 9.60 -11.29 12.16
C ARG A 5 8.93 -11.88 10.92
N LYS A 6 7.66 -12.25 11.07
CA LYS A 6 6.81 -12.84 10.03
C LYS A 6 5.73 -11.88 9.56
N LEU A 7 5.73 -11.60 8.25
CA LEU A 7 4.70 -10.83 7.56
C LEU A 7 3.72 -11.75 6.83
N LEU A 8 2.43 -11.48 7.00
CA LEU A 8 1.35 -12.09 6.24
C LEU A 8 0.85 -11.14 5.14
N VAL A 9 0.99 -11.53 3.88
CA VAL A 9 0.55 -10.73 2.72
C VAL A 9 -0.74 -11.32 2.16
N LEU A 10 -1.85 -10.58 2.27
CA LEU A 10 -3.14 -11.01 1.70
C LEU A 10 -3.18 -10.61 0.22
N GLY A 11 -3.25 -11.61 -0.66
CA GLY A 11 -3.22 -11.48 -2.12
C GLY A 11 -1.85 -11.83 -2.69
N ALA A 12 -1.78 -12.93 -3.44
CA ALA A 12 -0.58 -13.40 -4.15
C ALA A 12 -0.62 -13.04 -5.65
N GLY A 13 -1.17 -11.87 -5.97
CA GLY A 13 -1.23 -11.31 -7.32
C GLY A 13 0.05 -10.55 -7.70
N GLY A 14 0.01 -9.82 -8.83
CA GLY A 14 1.15 -8.99 -9.27
C GLY A 14 1.60 -7.97 -8.23
N HIS A 15 0.65 -7.21 -7.65
CA HIS A 15 0.94 -6.26 -6.57
C HIS A 15 1.41 -6.95 -5.29
N GLY A 16 0.82 -8.10 -4.95
CA GLY A 16 1.25 -8.95 -3.84
C GLY A 16 2.73 -9.32 -3.89
N LYS A 17 3.21 -9.75 -5.06
CA LYS A 17 4.64 -10.04 -5.28
C LYS A 17 5.53 -8.83 -5.00
N ALA A 18 5.16 -7.66 -5.52
CA ALA A 18 5.93 -6.43 -5.34
C ALA A 18 5.98 -5.99 -3.86
N VAL A 19 4.87 -6.11 -3.13
CA VAL A 19 4.82 -5.81 -1.69
C VAL A 19 5.66 -6.80 -0.89
N ALA A 20 5.59 -8.10 -1.21
CA ALA A 20 6.40 -9.12 -0.55
C ALA A 20 7.90 -8.92 -0.80
N GLU A 21 8.28 -8.57 -2.03
CA GLU A 21 9.66 -8.23 -2.39
C GLU A 21 10.15 -6.99 -1.61
N ALA A 22 9.35 -5.91 -1.56
CA ALA A 22 9.67 -4.72 -0.78
C ALA A 22 9.87 -5.03 0.72
N ALA A 23 9.03 -5.89 1.30
CA ALA A 23 9.12 -6.30 2.69
C ALA A 23 10.38 -7.13 2.99
N LEU A 24 10.80 -8.00 2.07
CA LEU A 24 12.06 -8.73 2.21
C LEU A 24 13.27 -7.81 2.07
N LEU A 25 13.25 -6.91 1.08
CA LEU A 25 14.34 -5.98 0.81
C LEU A 25 14.54 -4.95 1.93
N SER A 26 13.49 -4.60 2.68
CA SER A 26 13.62 -3.69 3.83
C SER A 26 14.48 -4.26 4.96
N GLY A 27 14.72 -5.58 4.97
CA GLY A 27 15.44 -6.28 6.03
C GLY A 27 14.66 -6.41 7.35
N GLU A 28 13.47 -5.82 7.43
CA GLU A 28 12.61 -5.85 8.62
C GLU A 28 11.95 -7.22 8.81
N TRP A 29 11.61 -7.90 7.71
CA TRP A 29 10.84 -9.13 7.70
C TRP A 29 11.71 -10.30 7.22
N GLN A 30 11.93 -11.29 8.10
CA GLN A 30 12.74 -12.47 7.76
C GLN A 30 11.88 -13.62 7.20
N GLN A 31 10.58 -13.57 7.42
CA GLN A 31 9.63 -14.50 6.86
C GLN A 31 8.45 -13.76 6.25
N VAL A 32 8.17 -14.00 4.96
CA VAL A 32 7.00 -13.45 4.28
C VAL A 32 6.21 -14.62 3.70
N VAL A 33 4.90 -14.66 3.97
CA VAL A 33 4.01 -15.71 3.47
C VAL A 33 2.71 -15.09 2.95
N PHE A 34 2.04 -15.76 2.02
CA PHE A 34 0.81 -15.28 1.41
C PHE A 34 -0.43 -15.97 1.95
N LEU A 35 -1.54 -15.23 1.99
CA LEU A 35 -2.90 -15.79 1.91
C LEU A 35 -3.54 -15.44 0.57
N ASP A 36 -4.12 -16.41 -0.12
CA ASP A 36 -4.78 -16.22 -1.41
C ASP A 36 -5.87 -17.28 -1.62
N ASP A 37 -7.06 -16.85 -2.04
CA ASP A 37 -8.22 -17.75 -2.20
C ASP A 37 -8.07 -18.77 -3.34
N ARG A 38 -7.00 -18.69 -4.15
CA ARG A 38 -6.61 -19.75 -5.10
C ARG A 38 -5.88 -20.92 -4.43
N TRP A 39 -5.72 -20.91 -3.10
CA TRP A 39 -5.26 -22.05 -2.32
C TRP A 39 -6.38 -23.09 -2.17
N PRO A 40 -6.10 -24.40 -2.25
CA PRO A 40 -4.80 -25.06 -2.20
C PRO A 40 -4.11 -25.30 -3.56
N GLU A 41 -4.71 -24.90 -4.68
CA GLU A 41 -4.15 -25.09 -6.02
C GLU A 41 -2.88 -24.23 -6.22
N LEU A 42 -2.87 -23.03 -5.67
CA LEU A 42 -1.71 -22.13 -5.63
C LEU A 42 -0.95 -22.28 -4.30
N LYS A 43 0.24 -22.89 -4.33
CA LYS A 43 1.04 -23.19 -3.12
C LYS A 43 2.28 -22.31 -2.94
N VAL A 44 2.85 -21.79 -4.02
CA VAL A 44 4.08 -20.99 -3.99
C VAL A 44 3.97 -19.85 -5.00
N VAL A 45 4.31 -18.63 -4.57
CA VAL A 45 4.38 -17.43 -5.40
C VAL A 45 5.64 -16.66 -5.04
N PHE A 46 6.44 -16.26 -6.04
CA PHE A 46 7.68 -15.52 -5.81
C PHE A 46 8.67 -16.26 -4.88
N GLY A 47 8.69 -17.59 -4.95
CA GLY A 47 9.49 -18.42 -4.04
C GLY A 47 9.00 -18.47 -2.59
N LEU A 48 7.90 -17.78 -2.27
CA LEU A 48 7.30 -17.73 -0.94
C LEU A 48 6.04 -18.60 -0.87
N PRO A 49 5.74 -19.19 0.31
CA PRO A 49 4.61 -20.09 0.46
C PRO A 49 3.28 -19.32 0.50
N VAL A 50 2.25 -19.91 -0.12
CA VAL A 50 0.85 -19.57 0.09
C VAL A 50 0.31 -20.54 1.14
N VAL A 51 0.02 -20.03 2.33
CA VAL A 51 -0.26 -20.87 3.52
C VAL A 51 -1.75 -21.08 3.78
N GLY A 52 -2.62 -20.50 2.96
CA GLY A 52 -4.08 -20.65 3.04
C GLY A 52 -4.82 -19.64 2.18
N GLY A 53 -6.14 -19.78 2.11
CA GLY A 53 -7.05 -18.71 1.66
C GLY A 53 -7.30 -17.65 2.73
N LEU A 54 -8.02 -16.58 2.40
CA LEU A 54 -8.34 -15.51 3.34
C LEU A 54 -9.18 -15.97 4.54
N SER A 55 -9.90 -17.10 4.41
CA SER A 55 -10.61 -17.74 5.51
C SER A 55 -9.68 -18.23 6.64
N HIS A 56 -8.41 -18.50 6.33
CA HIS A 56 -7.41 -18.99 7.29
C HIS A 56 -6.68 -17.85 8.02
N LEU A 57 -7.13 -16.60 7.87
CA LEU A 57 -6.49 -15.43 8.48
C LEU A 57 -6.41 -15.54 10.00
N ALA A 58 -7.51 -15.94 10.65
CA ALA A 58 -7.59 -16.04 12.11
C ALA A 58 -6.63 -17.12 12.66
N GLU A 59 -6.41 -18.21 11.93
CA GLU A 59 -5.49 -19.28 12.31
C GLU A 59 -4.03 -18.80 12.35
N ASN A 60 -3.72 -17.72 11.64
CA ASN A 60 -2.38 -17.13 11.58
C ASN A 60 -2.16 -16.03 12.61
N ALA A 61 -3.16 -15.66 13.42
CA ALA A 61 -3.09 -14.48 14.28
C ALA A 61 -2.02 -14.56 15.38
N GLY A 62 -1.79 -15.74 15.94
CA GLY A 62 -0.74 -15.96 16.94
C GLY A 62 0.67 -16.16 16.38
N ALA A 63 0.81 -16.25 15.06
CA ALA A 63 2.07 -16.60 14.40
C ALA A 63 2.65 -15.48 13.53
N ALA A 64 1.88 -14.44 13.20
CA ALA A 64 2.31 -13.33 12.36
C ALA A 64 2.52 -12.06 13.21
N ASP A 65 3.67 -11.41 13.06
CA ASP A 65 3.96 -10.13 13.72
C ASP A 65 3.28 -8.94 13.04
N GLY A 66 2.85 -9.13 11.78
CA GLY A 66 2.03 -8.16 11.08
C GLY A 66 1.41 -8.73 9.81
N ALA A 67 0.43 -8.00 9.27
CA ALA A 67 -0.19 -8.32 8.00
C ALA A 67 -0.47 -7.06 7.17
N ILE A 68 -0.51 -7.25 5.86
CA ILE A 68 -0.88 -6.22 4.88
C ILE A 68 -1.78 -6.81 3.79
N ALA A 69 -2.77 -6.04 3.35
CA ALA A 69 -3.61 -6.40 2.20
C ALA A 69 -2.99 -5.84 0.91
N ALA A 70 -2.40 -6.71 0.10
CA ALA A 70 -1.69 -6.34 -1.13
C ALA A 70 -2.59 -6.54 -2.37
N VAL A 71 -3.67 -5.75 -2.43
CA VAL A 71 -4.60 -5.72 -3.56
C VAL A 71 -4.86 -4.29 -4.03
N GLY A 72 -4.77 -4.07 -5.34
CA GLY A 72 -4.92 -2.73 -5.93
C GLY A 72 -6.34 -2.17 -5.86
N ASN A 73 -7.36 -3.03 -5.78
CA ASN A 73 -8.75 -2.61 -5.64
C ASN A 73 -9.00 -2.03 -4.23
N ASN A 74 -9.42 -0.77 -4.16
CA ASN A 74 -9.59 -0.03 -2.90
C ASN A 74 -10.64 -0.66 -1.98
N CYS A 75 -11.77 -1.10 -2.52
CA CYS A 75 -12.85 -1.73 -1.74
C CYS A 75 -12.40 -3.07 -1.12
N LEU A 76 -11.75 -3.92 -1.91
CA LEU A 76 -11.20 -5.19 -1.41
C LEU A 76 -10.10 -4.95 -0.38
N ARG A 77 -9.20 -4.00 -0.64
CA ARG A 77 -8.12 -3.65 0.30
C ARG A 77 -8.68 -3.21 1.65
N ARG A 78 -9.68 -2.33 1.66
CA ARG A 78 -10.40 -1.93 2.89
C ARG A 78 -11.00 -3.12 3.62
N ALA A 79 -11.77 -3.94 2.91
CA ALA A 79 -12.41 -5.10 3.51
C ALA A 79 -11.39 -6.07 4.13
N TRP A 80 -10.28 -6.33 3.44
CA TRP A 80 -9.24 -7.25 3.90
C TRP A 80 -8.46 -6.69 5.09
N GLN A 81 -8.17 -5.39 5.11
CA GLN A 81 -7.56 -4.74 6.27
C GLN A 81 -8.48 -4.74 7.49
N GLY A 82 -9.79 -4.60 7.27
CA GLY A 82 -10.79 -4.81 8.32
C GLY A 82 -10.71 -6.21 8.92
N LYS A 83 -10.57 -7.25 8.08
CA LYS A 83 -10.39 -8.63 8.53
C LYS A 83 -9.08 -8.84 9.30
N ILE A 84 -7.97 -8.23 8.86
CA ILE A 84 -6.67 -8.27 9.57
C ILE A 84 -6.85 -7.74 11.00
N THR A 85 -7.46 -6.56 11.12
CA THR A 85 -7.67 -5.90 12.41
C THR A 85 -8.61 -6.72 13.30
N ALA A 86 -9.71 -7.24 12.73
CA ALA A 86 -10.66 -8.08 13.46
C ALA A 86 -10.07 -9.40 13.95
N ALA A 87 -9.06 -9.93 13.25
CA ALA A 87 -8.31 -11.11 13.66
C ALA A 87 -7.27 -10.82 14.76
N GLY A 88 -7.13 -9.56 15.21
CA GLY A 88 -6.14 -9.16 16.21
C GLY A 88 -4.71 -9.09 15.68
N ILE A 89 -4.51 -9.11 14.36
CA ILE A 89 -3.19 -9.03 13.73
C ILE A 89 -2.82 -7.56 13.52
N SER A 90 -1.58 -7.20 13.81
CA SER A 90 -1.08 -5.85 13.57
C SER A 90 -1.13 -5.51 12.08
N LEU A 91 -1.91 -4.48 11.72
CA LEU A 91 -1.96 -3.96 10.36
C LEU A 91 -0.74 -3.07 10.10
N VAL A 92 0.20 -3.55 9.31
CA VAL A 92 1.49 -2.88 9.06
C VAL A 92 1.55 -2.24 7.69
N SER A 93 2.39 -1.20 7.57
CA SER A 93 2.75 -0.60 6.29
C SER A 93 4.07 -1.17 5.79
N VAL A 94 4.22 -1.28 4.47
CA VAL A 94 5.46 -1.74 3.83
C VAL A 94 6.04 -0.59 3.02
N VAL A 95 7.29 -0.25 3.32
CA VAL A 95 8.05 0.78 2.59
C VAL A 95 9.24 0.11 1.93
N HIS A 96 9.31 0.22 0.61
CA HIS A 96 10.46 -0.25 -0.15
C HIS A 96 11.71 0.54 0.25
N PRO A 97 12.89 -0.08 0.43
CA PRO A 97 14.09 0.61 0.93
C PRO A 97 14.62 1.72 0.00
N HIS A 98 14.29 1.67 -1.29
CA HIS A 98 14.59 2.75 -2.26
C HIS A 98 13.46 3.79 -2.42
N ALA A 99 12.43 3.79 -1.57
CA ALA A 99 11.51 4.91 -1.48
C ALA A 99 12.15 6.02 -0.64
N CYS A 100 11.89 7.28 -0.98
CA CYS A 100 12.27 8.43 -0.16
C CYS A 100 11.04 8.90 0.61
N VAL A 101 11.01 8.68 1.91
CA VAL A 101 9.93 9.15 2.79
C VAL A 101 10.52 10.17 3.75
N SER A 102 10.02 11.40 3.72
CA SER A 102 10.44 12.45 4.65
C SER A 102 10.23 11.99 6.10
N ALA A 103 11.17 12.34 6.97
CA ALA A 103 11.05 12.10 8.41
C ALA A 103 9.87 12.86 9.05
N SER A 104 9.38 13.93 8.41
CA SER A 104 8.19 14.68 8.85
C SER A 104 6.88 14.19 8.23
N ALA A 105 6.93 13.26 7.27
CA ALA A 105 5.72 12.70 6.68
C ALA A 105 5.03 11.74 7.65
N LEU A 106 3.71 11.65 7.54
CA LEU A 106 2.90 10.68 8.28
C LEU A 106 2.36 9.63 7.31
N VAL A 107 2.62 8.35 7.62
CA VAL A 107 2.12 7.21 6.83
C VAL A 107 1.18 6.37 7.68
N GLY A 108 -0.10 6.35 7.32
CA GLY A 108 -1.10 5.53 7.99
C GLY A 108 -0.87 4.02 7.81
N PRO A 109 -1.43 3.19 8.70
CA PRO A 109 -1.22 1.74 8.71
C PRO A 109 -1.79 1.07 7.46
N GLY A 110 -1.23 -0.09 7.09
CA GLY A 110 -1.69 -0.86 5.94
C GLY A 110 -1.29 -0.28 4.58
N SER A 111 -0.45 0.76 4.57
CA SER A 111 -0.04 1.45 3.35
C SER A 111 1.15 0.74 2.68
N ALA A 112 1.24 0.86 1.36
CA ALA A 112 2.33 0.32 0.55
C ALA A 112 3.03 1.45 -0.20
N ILE A 113 4.30 1.70 0.11
CA ILE A 113 5.14 2.73 -0.51
C ILE A 113 6.22 2.01 -1.33
N MET A 114 6.10 2.07 -2.65
CA MET A 114 6.84 1.20 -3.55
C MET A 114 8.16 1.82 -4.02
N SER A 115 8.93 1.07 -4.80
CA SER A 115 10.27 1.47 -5.25
C SER A 115 10.28 2.83 -5.94
N LEU A 116 11.27 3.67 -5.59
CA LEU A 116 11.44 5.02 -6.14
C LEU A 116 10.27 5.98 -5.87
N ALA A 117 9.31 5.61 -5.04
CA ALA A 117 8.28 6.54 -4.59
C ALA A 117 8.89 7.64 -3.71
N VAL A 118 8.33 8.84 -3.78
CA VAL A 118 8.71 9.97 -2.93
C VAL A 118 7.48 10.41 -2.13
N VAL A 119 7.65 10.55 -0.81
CA VAL A 119 6.68 11.16 0.10
C VAL A 119 7.37 12.34 0.78
N GLY A 120 6.98 13.54 0.39
CA GLY A 120 7.63 14.80 0.73
C GLY A 120 7.36 15.29 2.14
N THR A 121 7.97 16.44 2.46
CA THR A 121 7.91 17.09 3.77
C THR A 121 6.47 17.34 4.21
N GLU A 122 6.14 16.95 5.44
CA GLU A 122 4.82 17.19 6.07
C GLU A 122 3.61 16.60 5.32
N ALA A 123 3.85 15.74 4.32
CA ALA A 123 2.78 15.00 3.65
C ALA A 123 2.08 14.04 4.62
N ARG A 124 0.77 13.89 4.47
CA ARG A 124 -0.08 13.06 5.33
C ARG A 124 -0.82 12.03 4.51
N LEU A 125 -0.52 10.76 4.74
CA LEU A 125 -1.17 9.63 4.08
C LEU A 125 -2.03 8.90 5.10
N GLY A 126 -3.29 8.67 4.74
CA GLY A 126 -4.25 7.89 5.50
C GLY A 126 -3.92 6.40 5.54
N ARG A 127 -4.86 5.61 6.04
CA ARG A 127 -4.78 4.16 6.11
C ARG A 127 -4.86 3.54 4.71
N GLY A 128 -4.07 2.50 4.48
CA GLY A 128 -4.22 1.66 3.28
C GLY A 128 -3.94 2.38 1.97
N VAL A 129 -3.13 3.44 2.01
CA VAL A 129 -2.72 4.17 0.81
C VAL A 129 -1.71 3.36 0.02
N ILE A 130 -1.81 3.38 -1.31
CA ILE A 130 -0.79 2.84 -2.21
C ILE A 130 -0.10 4.00 -2.92
N ILE A 131 1.21 4.16 -2.68
CA ILE A 131 2.09 5.01 -3.49
C ILE A 131 2.92 4.07 -4.34
N ASN A 132 2.51 3.90 -5.60
CA ASN A 132 3.13 2.91 -6.48
C ASN A 132 4.49 3.40 -7.00
N ALA A 133 5.19 2.54 -7.76
CA ALA A 133 6.58 2.77 -8.13
C ALA A 133 6.77 4.11 -8.85
N GLY A 134 7.77 4.88 -8.43
CA GLY A 134 8.09 6.18 -9.00
C GLY A 134 7.04 7.28 -8.80
N ALA A 135 5.97 7.04 -8.02
CA ALA A 135 5.00 8.09 -7.72
C ALA A 135 5.56 9.10 -6.71
N VAL A 136 5.23 10.37 -6.89
CA VAL A 136 5.68 11.50 -6.08
C VAL A 136 4.48 12.14 -5.40
N VAL A 137 4.55 12.22 -4.08
CA VAL A 137 3.69 13.05 -3.23
C VAL A 137 4.59 14.14 -2.68
N ASP A 138 4.47 15.37 -3.19
CA ASP A 138 5.31 16.48 -2.74
C ASP A 138 4.87 17.01 -1.35
N HIS A 139 5.52 18.07 -0.89
CA HIS A 139 5.29 18.66 0.43
C HIS A 139 3.84 19.07 0.68
N ASP A 140 3.39 19.02 1.94
CA ASP A 140 2.06 19.45 2.41
C ASP A 140 0.85 18.73 1.77
N ALA A 141 1.07 17.70 0.94
CA ALA A 141 -0.02 16.95 0.32
C ALA A 141 -0.76 16.07 1.35
N THR A 142 -2.08 15.95 1.20
CA THR A 142 -2.92 15.11 2.04
C THR A 142 -3.64 14.06 1.20
N LEU A 143 -3.43 12.79 1.53
CA LEU A 143 -4.11 11.65 0.92
C LEU A 143 -4.97 10.99 1.98
N ASP A 144 -6.27 10.93 1.75
CA ASP A 144 -7.20 10.23 2.62
C ASP A 144 -7.04 8.70 2.53
N ASP A 145 -7.81 8.00 3.36
CA ASP A 145 -7.79 6.54 3.44
C ASP A 145 -8.03 5.89 2.06
N TYR A 146 -7.26 4.84 1.78
CA TYR A 146 -7.38 3.98 0.60
C TYR A 146 -7.14 4.67 -0.75
N VAL A 147 -6.53 5.86 -0.78
CA VAL A 147 -6.03 6.44 -2.03
C VAL A 147 -5.03 5.49 -2.71
N HIS A 148 -5.10 5.42 -4.03
CA HIS A 148 -4.14 4.68 -4.85
C HIS A 148 -3.53 5.63 -5.89
N LEU A 149 -2.26 5.93 -5.75
CA LEU A 149 -1.47 6.58 -6.79
C LEU A 149 -0.76 5.51 -7.61
N GLY A 150 -1.09 5.44 -8.91
CA GLY A 150 -0.48 4.54 -9.87
C GLY A 150 0.99 4.85 -10.15
N VAL A 151 1.62 4.02 -10.98
CA VAL A 151 3.03 4.14 -11.33
C VAL A 151 3.31 5.53 -11.92
N GLY A 152 4.32 6.22 -11.41
CA GLY A 152 4.75 7.53 -11.92
C GLY A 152 3.74 8.66 -11.79
N VAL A 153 2.76 8.56 -10.89
CA VAL A 153 1.85 9.68 -10.58
C VAL A 153 2.61 10.78 -9.84
N CYS A 154 2.46 12.04 -10.24
CA CYS A 154 3.14 13.18 -9.61
C CYS A 154 2.14 14.20 -9.04
N LEU A 155 2.14 14.39 -7.72
CA LEU A 155 1.35 15.41 -7.05
C LEU A 155 2.28 16.55 -6.60
N ALA A 156 1.99 17.78 -7.01
CA ALA A 156 2.67 18.98 -6.53
C ALA A 156 2.29 19.31 -5.08
N GLY A 157 2.93 20.34 -4.52
CA GLY A 157 2.73 20.76 -3.14
C GLY A 157 1.27 21.10 -2.80
N GLY A 158 0.82 20.65 -1.63
CA GLY A 158 -0.50 20.97 -1.09
C GLY A 158 -1.69 20.31 -1.80
N VAL A 159 -1.47 19.29 -2.64
CA VAL A 159 -2.56 18.53 -3.27
C VAL A 159 -3.33 17.73 -2.22
N ALA A 160 -4.67 17.77 -2.29
CA ALA A 160 -5.55 16.97 -1.46
C ALA A 160 -6.24 15.88 -2.30
N VAL A 161 -6.17 14.63 -1.87
CA VAL A 161 -6.75 13.48 -2.57
C VAL A 161 -7.74 12.76 -1.66
N GLY A 162 -9.01 12.79 -2.04
CA GLY A 162 -10.11 12.25 -1.28
C GLY A 162 -10.12 10.73 -1.18
N GLU A 163 -10.82 10.23 -0.16
CA GLU A 163 -10.87 8.81 0.22
C GLU A 163 -11.14 7.89 -0.98
N SER A 164 -10.36 6.82 -1.11
CA SER A 164 -10.48 5.81 -2.17
C SER A 164 -10.39 6.33 -3.61
N ALA A 165 -9.93 7.56 -3.85
CA ALA A 165 -9.60 8.00 -5.19
C ALA A 165 -8.47 7.15 -5.79
N TRP A 166 -8.46 7.01 -7.11
CA TRP A 166 -7.47 6.25 -7.83
C TRP A 166 -6.94 7.05 -9.02
N LEU A 167 -5.71 7.53 -8.90
CA LEU A 167 -5.00 8.15 -10.00
C LEU A 167 -4.20 7.07 -10.71
N GLN A 168 -4.53 6.80 -11.97
CA GLN A 168 -3.83 5.77 -12.74
C GLN A 168 -2.46 6.24 -13.23
N ALA A 169 -1.72 5.33 -13.86
CA ALA A 169 -0.32 5.57 -14.19
C ALA A 169 -0.08 6.90 -14.94
N GLY A 170 0.96 7.62 -14.54
CA GLY A 170 1.40 8.86 -15.18
C GLY A 170 0.48 10.06 -15.02
N CYS A 171 -0.52 10.03 -14.13
CA CYS A 171 -1.30 11.24 -13.84
C CYS A 171 -0.43 12.31 -13.15
N SER A 172 -0.81 13.58 -13.31
CA SER A 172 -0.22 14.68 -12.54
C SER A 172 -1.29 15.60 -11.96
N ALA A 173 -1.01 16.19 -10.80
CA ALA A 173 -1.85 17.21 -10.18
C ALA A 173 -0.99 18.42 -9.81
N GLY A 174 -1.40 19.60 -10.29
CA GLY A 174 -0.75 20.87 -9.96
C GLY A 174 -0.99 21.31 -8.51
N TYR A 175 -0.31 22.39 -8.11
CA TYR A 175 -0.37 22.91 -6.74
C TYR A 175 -1.81 23.15 -6.26
N GLY A 176 -2.11 22.73 -5.03
CA GLY A 176 -3.41 22.97 -4.39
C GLY A 176 -4.61 22.28 -5.03
N VAL A 177 -4.41 21.36 -5.99
CA VAL A 177 -5.51 20.59 -6.58
C VAL A 177 -6.20 19.74 -5.51
N VAL A 178 -7.54 19.75 -5.53
CA VAL A 178 -8.38 18.89 -4.70
C VAL A 178 -9.07 17.85 -5.58
N ILE A 179 -8.92 16.58 -5.23
CA ILE A 179 -9.50 15.43 -5.94
C ILE A 179 -10.59 14.82 -5.06
N GLU A 180 -11.78 14.68 -5.62
CA GLU A 180 -12.95 14.16 -4.90
C GLU A 180 -12.80 12.68 -4.49
N PRO A 181 -13.40 12.25 -3.37
CA PRO A 181 -13.43 10.85 -2.95
C PRO A 181 -13.97 9.91 -4.03
N GLY A 182 -13.36 8.73 -4.14
CA GLY A 182 -13.76 7.66 -5.06
C GLY A 182 -13.53 7.95 -6.55
N LEU A 183 -13.00 9.13 -6.90
CA LEU A 183 -12.78 9.50 -8.28
C LEU A 183 -11.64 8.67 -8.91
N VAL A 184 -11.88 8.17 -10.13
CA VAL A 184 -10.87 7.48 -10.92
C VAL A 184 -10.36 8.42 -12.01
N ILE A 185 -9.09 8.79 -11.91
CA ILE A 185 -8.40 9.60 -12.91
C ILE A 185 -7.68 8.67 -13.89
N LYS A 186 -7.96 8.84 -15.18
CA LYS A 186 -7.45 7.96 -16.24
C LYS A 186 -5.95 8.20 -16.47
N PRO A 187 -5.23 7.24 -17.05
CA PRO A 187 -3.78 7.33 -17.19
C PRO A 187 -3.36 8.58 -17.97
N GLY A 188 -2.27 9.21 -17.53
CA GLY A 188 -1.66 10.36 -18.21
C GLY A 188 -2.43 11.67 -18.10
N GLN A 189 -3.50 11.76 -17.32
CA GLN A 189 -4.25 13.02 -17.17
C GLN A 189 -3.52 14.01 -16.26
N ALA A 190 -3.52 15.29 -16.65
CA ALA A 190 -3.04 16.40 -15.84
C ALA A 190 -4.23 17.15 -15.22
N LEU A 191 -4.20 17.37 -13.91
CA LEU A 191 -5.21 18.09 -13.15
C LEU A 191 -4.68 19.48 -12.77
N ILE A 192 -5.52 20.48 -12.97
CA ILE A 192 -5.24 21.88 -12.64
C ILE A 192 -6.26 22.37 -11.61
N ALA A 193 -5.86 23.30 -10.75
CA ALA A 193 -6.77 23.94 -9.81
C ALA A 193 -7.88 24.66 -10.59
N LYS A 194 -9.08 24.68 -10.02
CA LYS A 194 -10.16 25.53 -10.55
C LYS A 194 -9.87 26.95 -10.08
N ASP A 195 -9.98 27.91 -11.00
CA ASP A 195 -9.91 29.35 -10.69
C ASP A 195 -11.01 29.78 -9.69
#